data_AF-A0A1G2VPD1-F1
#
_entry.id   AF-A0A1G2VPD1-F1
#
_cell.length_a   1.000
_cell.length_b   1.000
_cell.length_c   1.000
_cell.angle_alpha   90.00
_cell.angle_beta   90.00
_cell.angle_gamma   90.00
#
_symmetry.space_group_name_H-M   'P 1'
#
loop_
_entity.id
_entity.type
_entity.pdbx_description
1 polymer ?
#
loop_
_entity_poly.entity_id
_entity_poly.type
_entity_poly.pdbx_seq_one_letter_code
_entity_poly.pdbx_strand_id
1 'polypeptide(L)'
;MRGKRKKKDVQEFQYNHGGYKAFKINDPKPRNIHKASVKDRLLHHAIYRILYPFFDRTFISDSFSCRNDKGTHKALNRFCSFGCKVSRNHKLRVRCYIRYADDFVILSDDKNWLENQIEPIKKFLSERLKLKIHPDKIFIKTLASGVDFLGWINFHYYRVLRTTTKRRMLRQLRKSQTMETLNSYLGLMKWGNTYKLRNRVLEDKII
;
A
#
# COMPACT_ATOMS: atom_id res chain seq x y z
N MET A 1 -24.48 -30.22 14.92
CA MET A 1 -24.66 -30.84 13.58
C MET A 1 -24.84 -29.85 12.40
N ARG A 2 -24.15 -28.69 12.33
CA ARG A 2 -24.29 -27.71 11.21
C ARG A 2 -23.14 -27.71 10.18
N GLY A 3 -22.08 -28.50 10.40
CA GLY A 3 -20.87 -28.51 9.56
C GLY A 3 -20.97 -29.33 8.26
N LYS A 4 -21.83 -30.35 8.21
CA LYS A 4 -21.89 -31.30 7.07
C LYS A 4 -22.69 -30.81 5.85
N ARG A 5 -23.59 -29.81 6.00
CA ARG A 5 -24.39 -29.29 4.88
C ARG A 5 -23.60 -28.44 3.87
N LYS A 6 -22.54 -27.74 4.30
CA LYS A 6 -21.87 -26.74 3.43
C LYS A 6 -21.00 -27.32 2.30
N LYS A 7 -20.56 -28.57 2.42
CA LYS A 7 -19.69 -29.22 1.41
C LYS A 7 -20.48 -29.80 0.22
N LYS A 8 -21.78 -30.11 0.39
CA LYS A 8 -22.60 -30.75 -0.65
C LYS A 8 -22.93 -29.78 -1.81
N ASP A 9 -23.33 -28.55 -1.52
CA ASP A 9 -23.78 -27.59 -2.55
C ASP A 9 -22.74 -27.27 -3.64
N VAL A 10 -21.44 -27.28 -3.30
CA VAL A 10 -20.36 -26.94 -4.25
C VAL A 10 -20.03 -28.12 -5.17
N GLN A 11 -20.28 -29.35 -4.72
CA GLN A 11 -20.05 -30.56 -5.53
C GLN A 11 -21.12 -30.75 -6.60
N GLU A 12 -22.29 -30.14 -6.43
CA GLU A 12 -23.43 -30.23 -7.36
C GLU A 12 -23.56 -29.01 -8.30
N PHE A 13 -22.54 -28.13 -8.36
CA PHE A 13 -22.55 -26.85 -9.11
C PHE A 13 -23.69 -25.87 -8.76
N GLN A 14 -24.46 -26.12 -7.70
CA GLN A 14 -25.62 -25.30 -7.31
C GLN A 14 -25.27 -24.15 -6.35
N TYR A 15 -24.16 -23.45 -6.60
CA TYR A 15 -23.78 -22.30 -5.78
C TYR A 15 -24.40 -21.00 -6.29
N ASN A 16 -25.31 -20.43 -5.51
CA ASN A 16 -25.83 -19.07 -5.73
C ASN A 16 -25.13 -18.08 -4.77
N HIS A 17 -24.46 -17.08 -5.33
CA HIS A 17 -23.78 -16.04 -4.56
C HIS A 17 -24.80 -15.15 -3.84
N GLY A 18 -24.59 -14.88 -2.55
CA GLY A 18 -25.46 -14.00 -1.77
C GLY A 18 -25.40 -12.51 -2.18
N GLY A 19 -26.35 -11.71 -1.74
CA GLY A 19 -26.29 -10.25 -1.93
C GLY A 19 -25.14 -9.59 -1.15
N TYR A 20 -24.70 -8.41 -1.60
CA TYR A 20 -23.72 -7.60 -0.88
C TYR A 20 -24.39 -6.65 0.11
N LYS A 21 -23.87 -6.57 1.35
CA LYS A 21 -24.27 -5.55 2.31
C LYS A 21 -23.43 -4.29 2.12
N ALA A 22 -24.07 -3.20 1.67
CA ALA A 22 -23.42 -1.90 1.51
C ALA A 22 -23.37 -1.13 2.83
N PHE A 23 -22.25 -0.49 3.13
CA PHE A 23 -22.13 0.49 4.22
C PHE A 23 -21.04 1.51 3.88
N LYS A 24 -21.15 2.70 4.49
CA LYS A 24 -20.19 3.78 4.30
C LYS A 24 -19.22 3.81 5.47
N ILE A 25 -17.91 3.87 5.19
CA ILE A 25 -16.88 4.18 6.17
C ILE A 25 -16.19 5.47 5.74
N ASN A 26 -15.83 6.29 6.73
CA ASN A 26 -15.03 7.48 6.53
C ASN A 26 -13.76 7.44 7.39
N ASP A 27 -12.68 6.83 6.87
CA ASP A 27 -11.33 7.01 7.45
C ASP A 27 -10.23 6.62 6.44
N PRO A 28 -9.43 7.55 5.87
CA PRO A 28 -9.51 9.01 5.91
C PRO A 28 -10.33 9.63 4.76
N LYS A 29 -10.84 8.80 3.82
CA LYS A 29 -11.66 9.19 2.68
C LYS A 29 -12.97 8.40 2.74
N PRO A 30 -14.13 8.97 2.39
CA PRO A 30 -15.39 8.23 2.30
C PRO A 30 -15.26 7.07 1.30
N ARG A 31 -15.67 5.87 1.73
CA ARG A 31 -15.69 4.65 0.92
C ARG A 31 -17.03 3.96 1.08
N ASN A 32 -17.66 3.67 -0.05
CA ASN A 32 -18.77 2.75 -0.12
C ASN A 32 -18.18 1.34 -0.14
N ILE A 33 -18.42 0.57 0.92
CA ILE A 33 -17.92 -0.80 1.06
C ILE A 33 -19.09 -1.75 0.86
N HIS A 34 -18.90 -2.70 -0.04
CA HIS A 34 -19.83 -3.80 -0.29
C HIS A 34 -19.25 -5.07 0.31
N LYS A 35 -19.87 -5.58 1.38
CA LYS A 35 -19.40 -6.77 2.10
C LYS A 35 -20.22 -7.99 1.71
N ALA A 36 -19.53 -9.02 1.23
CA ALA A 36 -20.12 -10.32 0.94
C ALA A 36 -20.42 -11.10 2.24
N SER A 37 -21.31 -12.10 2.14
CA SER A 37 -21.69 -12.94 3.28
C SER A 37 -20.49 -13.79 3.77
N VAL A 38 -20.62 -14.41 4.94
CA VAL A 38 -19.56 -15.30 5.45
C VAL A 38 -19.39 -16.53 4.54
N LYS A 39 -20.48 -17.06 3.97
CA LYS A 39 -20.44 -18.20 3.03
C LYS A 39 -19.60 -17.84 1.81
N ASP A 40 -19.88 -16.69 1.21
CA ASP A 40 -19.19 -16.24 -0.01
C ASP A 40 -17.71 -15.94 0.24
N ARG A 41 -17.38 -15.32 1.39
CA ARG A 41 -15.97 -15.03 1.74
C ARG A 41 -15.14 -16.30 1.92
N LEU A 42 -15.73 -17.37 2.44
CA LEU A 42 -15.05 -18.67 2.54
C LEU A 42 -14.76 -19.24 1.15
N LEU A 43 -15.73 -19.14 0.23
CA LEU A 43 -15.54 -19.55 -1.16
C LEU A 43 -14.47 -18.70 -1.85
N HIS A 44 -14.53 -17.37 -1.73
CA HIS A 44 -13.51 -16.46 -2.29
C HIS A 44 -12.10 -16.80 -1.78
N HIS A 45 -11.97 -17.14 -0.49
CA HIS A 45 -10.69 -17.56 0.08
C HIS A 45 -10.21 -18.92 -0.49
N ALA A 46 -11.12 -19.87 -0.69
CA ALA A 46 -10.79 -21.14 -1.33
C ALA A 46 -10.32 -20.95 -2.78
N ILE A 47 -11.03 -20.12 -3.56
CA ILE A 47 -10.66 -19.76 -4.94
C ILE A 47 -9.29 -19.08 -4.96
N TYR A 48 -9.06 -18.11 -4.07
CA TYR A 48 -7.77 -17.42 -3.96
C TYR A 48 -6.61 -18.41 -3.74
N ARG A 49 -6.77 -19.40 -2.86
CA ARG A 49 -5.72 -20.39 -2.59
C ARG A 49 -5.32 -21.20 -3.83
N ILE A 50 -6.27 -21.46 -4.74
CA ILE A 50 -6.02 -22.20 -5.98
C ILE A 50 -5.38 -21.29 -7.02
N LEU A 51 -5.87 -20.06 -7.18
CA LEU A 51 -5.43 -19.13 -8.21
C LEU A 51 -4.10 -18.44 -7.86
N TYR A 52 -3.83 -18.18 -6.59
CA TYR A 52 -2.68 -17.37 -6.16
C TYR A 52 -1.32 -17.89 -6.66
N PRO A 53 -0.99 -19.20 -6.59
CA PRO A 53 0.30 -19.70 -7.08
C PRO A 53 0.55 -19.44 -8.56
N PHE A 54 -0.51 -19.36 -9.36
CA PHE A 54 -0.41 -19.02 -10.79
C PHE A 54 -0.12 -17.53 -10.98
N PHE A 55 -0.91 -16.66 -10.34
CA PHE A 55 -0.74 -15.21 -10.47
C PHE A 55 0.56 -14.70 -9.84
N ASP A 56 1.02 -15.27 -8.73
CA ASP A 56 2.25 -14.83 -8.06
C ASP A 56 3.49 -14.92 -8.97
N ARG A 57 3.50 -15.89 -9.90
CA ARG A 57 4.56 -16.09 -10.89
C ARG A 57 4.56 -15.08 -12.02
N THR A 58 3.40 -14.52 -12.38
CA THR A 58 3.27 -13.55 -13.47
C THR A 58 3.59 -12.12 -13.01
N PHE A 59 3.53 -11.83 -11.71
CA PHE A 59 3.80 -10.50 -11.19
C PHE A 59 5.29 -10.15 -11.17
N ILE A 60 5.60 -8.93 -11.64
CA ILE A 60 6.92 -8.28 -11.52
C ILE A 60 7.44 -8.36 -10.08
N SER A 61 8.73 -8.62 -9.91
CA SER A 61 9.40 -8.78 -8.61
C SER A 61 9.26 -7.54 -7.71
N ASP A 62 9.26 -6.34 -8.28
CA ASP A 62 9.10 -5.06 -7.57
C ASP A 62 7.63 -4.63 -7.38
N SER A 63 6.67 -5.56 -7.57
CA SER A 63 5.28 -5.41 -7.10
C SER A 63 5.14 -5.99 -5.69
N PHE A 64 4.69 -5.16 -4.75
CA PHE A 64 4.71 -5.47 -3.31
C PHE A 64 3.34 -5.60 -2.63
N SER A 65 2.25 -5.20 -3.29
CA SER A 65 0.91 -5.24 -2.68
C SER A 65 0.29 -6.64 -2.77
N CYS A 66 -0.42 -7.05 -1.72
CA CYS A 66 -1.21 -8.30 -1.66
C CYS A 66 -0.46 -9.57 -2.05
N ARG A 67 0.84 -9.66 -1.74
CA ARG A 67 1.69 -10.82 -2.01
C ARG A 67 2.33 -11.33 -0.72
N ASN A 68 2.44 -12.65 -0.61
CA ASN A 68 3.12 -13.30 0.51
C ASN A 68 4.59 -12.84 0.57
N ASP A 69 5.09 -12.63 1.80
CA ASP A 69 6.45 -12.13 2.07
C ASP A 69 6.79 -10.78 1.40
N LYS A 70 5.75 -10.05 0.98
CA LYS A 70 5.83 -8.68 0.49
C LYS A 70 4.87 -7.81 1.29
N GLY A 71 5.09 -6.50 1.20
CA GLY A 71 4.28 -5.53 1.91
C GLY A 71 4.94 -4.17 1.94
N THR A 72 4.33 -3.26 2.70
CA THR A 72 4.71 -1.85 2.77
C THR A 72 6.18 -1.66 3.14
N HIS A 73 6.66 -2.37 4.17
CA HIS A 73 8.03 -2.21 4.65
C HIS A 73 9.06 -2.68 3.62
N LYS A 74 8.79 -3.79 2.92
CA LYS A 74 9.67 -4.31 1.86
C LYS A 74 9.72 -3.35 0.66
N ALA A 75 8.57 -2.78 0.29
CA ALA A 75 8.51 -1.74 -0.75
C ALA A 75 9.31 -0.49 -0.38
N LEU A 76 9.18 -0.02 0.86
CA LEU A 76 9.93 1.15 1.35
C LEU A 76 11.45 0.87 1.43
N ASN A 77 11.85 -0.32 1.88
CA ASN A 77 13.27 -0.70 1.90
C ASN A 77 13.85 -0.80 0.49
N ARG A 78 13.06 -1.33 -0.46
CA ARG A 78 13.42 -1.35 -1.89
C ARG A 78 13.56 0.07 -2.45
N PHE A 79 12.66 0.97 -2.08
CA PHE A 79 12.74 2.39 -2.44
C PHE A 79 14.05 3.01 -1.97
N CYS A 80 14.44 2.82 -0.70
CA CYS A 80 15.73 3.34 -0.20
C CYS A 80 16.92 2.73 -0.96
N SER A 81 16.90 1.42 -1.23
CA SER A 81 17.95 0.76 -2.00
C SER A 81 18.09 1.34 -3.41
N PHE A 82 16.97 1.58 -4.09
CA PHE A 82 16.96 2.20 -5.42
C PHE A 82 17.38 3.66 -5.39
N GLY A 83 16.93 4.42 -4.39
CA GLY A 83 17.39 5.80 -4.19
C GLY A 83 18.90 5.88 -4.03
N CYS A 84 19.51 5.00 -3.22
CA CYS A 84 20.96 4.89 -3.11
C CYS A 84 21.62 4.51 -4.45
N LYS A 85 21.06 3.58 -5.23
CA LYS A 85 21.62 3.17 -6.52
C LYS A 85 21.63 4.28 -7.57
N VAL A 86 20.52 5.03 -7.66
CA VAL A 86 20.40 6.16 -8.60
C VAL A 86 21.32 7.31 -8.17
N SER A 87 21.48 7.53 -6.87
CA SER A 87 22.28 8.63 -6.32
C SER A 87 23.80 8.37 -6.32
N ARG A 88 24.24 7.15 -6.00
CA ARG A 88 25.65 6.90 -5.61
C ARG A 88 26.68 6.87 -6.71
N ASN A 89 26.33 7.04 -7.98
CA ASN A 89 27.32 7.24 -9.05
C ASN A 89 26.58 7.47 -10.36
N HIS A 90 26.67 8.66 -10.94
CA HIS A 90 26.30 9.00 -12.33
C HIS A 90 26.90 8.05 -13.41
N LYS A 91 27.61 6.97 -13.01
CA LYS A 91 28.15 5.90 -13.83
C LYS A 91 27.13 4.79 -14.16
N LEU A 92 26.10 4.58 -13.34
CA LEU A 92 25.09 3.54 -13.54
C LEU A 92 23.71 4.19 -13.75
N ARG A 93 23.35 4.47 -15.00
CA ARG A 93 22.02 4.95 -15.43
C ARG A 93 20.95 3.87 -15.25
N VAL A 94 20.66 3.51 -14.00
CA VAL A 94 19.72 2.45 -13.67
C VAL A 94 18.36 3.07 -13.38
N ARG A 95 17.39 2.77 -14.25
CA ARG A 95 15.99 3.13 -14.06
C ARG A 95 15.33 2.12 -13.13
N CYS A 96 14.65 2.60 -12.11
CA CYS A 96 14.06 1.75 -11.08
C CYS A 96 12.55 1.95 -11.02
N TYR A 97 11.79 0.85 -11.00
CA TYR A 97 10.33 0.84 -10.94
C TYR A 97 9.86 0.11 -9.69
N ILE A 98 8.99 0.73 -8.89
CA ILE A 98 8.36 0.13 -7.71
C ILE A 98 6.85 0.29 -7.84
N ARG A 99 6.11 -0.78 -7.56
CA ARG A 99 4.64 -0.74 -7.57
C ARG A 99 4.03 -1.28 -6.28
N TYR A 100 3.05 -0.55 -5.77
CA TYR A 100 2.19 -0.95 -4.66
C TYR A 100 0.72 -0.69 -5.00
N ALA A 101 0.02 -1.72 -5.45
CA ALA A 101 -1.35 -1.63 -5.95
C ALA A 101 -1.46 -0.60 -7.09
N ASP A 102 -2.12 0.53 -6.84
CA ASP A 102 -2.33 1.61 -7.80
C ASP A 102 -1.22 2.67 -7.76
N ASP A 103 -0.48 2.74 -6.66
CA ASP A 103 0.62 3.69 -6.48
C ASP A 103 1.91 3.07 -7.03
N PHE A 104 2.56 3.75 -7.97
CA PHE A 104 3.87 3.35 -8.49
C PHE A 104 4.83 4.53 -8.48
N VAL A 105 6.11 4.21 -8.37
CA VAL A 105 7.21 5.18 -8.33
C VAL A 105 8.26 4.76 -9.36
N ILE A 106 8.72 5.73 -10.13
CA ILE A 106 9.85 5.60 -11.05
C ILE A 106 10.97 6.47 -10.52
N LEU A 107 12.17 5.89 -10.36
CA LEU A 107 13.38 6.61 -9.96
C LEU A 107 14.34 6.61 -11.14
N SER A 108 14.86 7.80 -11.46
CA SER A 108 15.77 8.07 -12.57
C SER A 108 16.65 9.27 -12.19
N ASP A 109 17.86 9.33 -12.75
CA ASP A 109 18.77 10.48 -12.68
C ASP A 109 18.42 11.55 -13.73
N ASP A 110 17.80 11.16 -14.84
CA ASP A 110 17.33 12.05 -15.90
C ASP A 110 15.87 12.50 -15.67
N LYS A 111 15.69 13.80 -15.43
CA LYS A 111 14.39 14.45 -15.27
C LYS A 111 13.60 14.54 -16.58
N ASN A 112 14.27 14.90 -17.68
CA ASN A 112 13.61 15.05 -18.99
C ASN A 112 13.07 13.70 -19.46
N TRP A 113 13.82 12.62 -19.19
CA TRP A 113 13.33 11.27 -19.46
C TRP A 113 12.05 10.95 -18.69
N LEU A 114 11.96 11.29 -17.40
CA LEU A 114 10.75 11.07 -16.59
C LEU A 114 9.55 11.84 -17.13
N GLU A 115 9.74 13.11 -17.53
CA GLU A 115 8.68 13.92 -18.14
C GLU A 115 8.19 13.28 -19.45
N ASN A 116 9.11 12.79 -20.28
CA ASN A 116 8.79 12.09 -21.53
C ASN A 116 8.08 10.74 -21.31
N GLN A 117 8.13 10.14 -20.11
CA GLN A 117 7.37 8.92 -19.80
C GLN A 117 5.91 9.18 -19.44
N ILE A 118 5.53 10.42 -19.10
CA ILE A 118 4.18 10.73 -18.62
C ILE A 118 3.12 10.41 -19.68
N GLU A 119 3.30 10.90 -20.91
CA GLU A 119 2.33 10.72 -21.99
C GLU A 119 2.20 9.25 -22.46
N PRO A 120 3.31 8.50 -22.68
CA PRO A 120 3.21 7.06 -22.95
C PRO A 120 2.48 6.27 -21.86
N ILE A 121 2.74 6.58 -20.58
CA ILE A 121 2.07 5.91 -19.46
C ILE A 121 0.57 6.25 -19.44
N LYS A 122 0.21 7.53 -19.63
CA LYS A 122 -1.20 7.95 -19.71
C LYS A 122 -1.93 7.23 -20.85
N LYS A 123 -1.32 7.19 -22.03
CA LYS A 123 -1.88 6.52 -23.21
C LYS A 123 -2.07 5.03 -22.98
N PHE A 124 -1.08 4.35 -22.40
CA PHE A 124 -1.19 2.94 -22.06
C PHE A 124 -2.34 2.68 -21.08
N LEU A 125 -2.47 3.50 -20.03
CA LEU A 125 -3.51 3.34 -19.04
C LEU A 125 -4.91 3.59 -19.60
N SER A 126 -5.09 4.60 -20.45
CA SER A 126 -6.38 4.91 -21.06
C SER A 126 -6.80 3.89 -22.13
N GLU A 127 -5.89 3.52 -23.03
CA GLU A 127 -6.21 2.67 -24.18
C GLU A 127 -6.27 1.18 -23.83
N ARG A 128 -5.32 0.69 -23.02
CA ARG A 128 -5.21 -0.75 -22.70
C ARG A 128 -5.96 -1.13 -21.44
N LEU A 129 -5.87 -0.31 -20.39
CA LEU A 129 -6.47 -0.62 -19.08
C LEU A 129 -7.79 0.10 -18.83
N LYS A 130 -8.18 1.05 -19.69
CA LYS A 130 -9.38 1.89 -19.53
C LYS A 130 -9.41 2.65 -18.19
N LEU A 131 -8.23 3.04 -17.70
CA LEU A 131 -8.05 3.79 -16.46
C LEU A 131 -7.72 5.26 -16.76
N LYS A 132 -8.31 6.16 -15.98
CA LYS A 132 -8.01 7.60 -16.04
C LYS A 132 -7.14 8.01 -14.85
N ILE A 133 -5.98 8.60 -15.13
CA ILE A 133 -5.15 9.22 -14.09
C ILE A 133 -5.72 10.61 -13.78
N HIS A 134 -5.78 10.93 -12.49
CA HIS A 134 -6.10 12.29 -12.06
C HIS A 134 -4.87 13.20 -12.24
N PRO A 135 -4.97 14.39 -12.85
CA PRO A 135 -3.83 15.26 -13.13
C PRO A 135 -3.02 15.58 -11.86
N ASP A 136 -3.71 15.91 -10.77
CA ASP A 136 -3.08 16.25 -9.48
C ASP A 136 -2.44 15.07 -8.73
N LYS A 137 -2.33 13.88 -9.34
CA LYS A 137 -1.65 12.73 -8.71
C LYS A 137 -0.28 12.44 -9.29
N ILE A 138 0.13 13.15 -10.34
CA ILE A 138 1.43 13.00 -10.97
C ILE A 138 2.35 14.08 -10.40
N PHE A 139 3.47 13.66 -9.80
CA PHE A 139 4.47 14.59 -9.25
C PHE A 139 5.86 14.09 -9.59
N ILE A 140 6.72 15.00 -10.05
CA ILE A 140 8.16 14.77 -10.16
C ILE A 140 8.84 15.56 -9.05
N LYS A 141 9.57 14.85 -8.19
CA LYS A 141 10.29 15.43 -7.05
C LYS A 141 11.68 14.83 -6.96
N THR A 142 12.61 15.62 -6.45
CA THR A 142 13.95 15.14 -6.10
C THR A 142 13.90 14.34 -4.81
N LEU A 143 14.75 13.32 -4.68
CA LEU A 143 14.89 12.55 -3.43
C LEU A 143 15.34 13.42 -2.24
N ALA A 144 15.96 14.58 -2.50
CA ALA A 144 16.36 15.53 -1.47
C ALA A 144 15.17 16.29 -0.87
N SER A 145 14.17 16.64 -1.68
CA SER A 145 12.95 17.32 -1.21
C SER A 145 11.96 16.38 -0.51
N GLY A 146 12.16 15.07 -0.65
CA GLY A 146 11.36 14.03 -0.02
C GLY A 146 10.19 13.59 -0.91
N VAL A 147 10.04 12.28 -1.04
CA VAL A 147 9.00 11.66 -1.89
C VAL A 147 7.93 11.01 -1.02
N ASP A 148 6.69 11.47 -1.17
CA ASP A 148 5.51 10.88 -0.54
C ASP A 148 5.25 9.48 -1.13
N PHE A 149 5.46 8.42 -0.37
CA PHE A 149 5.16 7.05 -0.78
C PHE A 149 4.74 6.19 0.42
N LEU A 150 3.62 5.47 0.27
CA LEU A 150 3.06 4.54 1.26
C LEU A 150 2.88 5.10 2.69
N GLY A 151 2.49 6.37 2.80
CA GLY A 151 2.23 7.03 4.08
C GLY A 151 3.48 7.60 4.77
N TRP A 152 4.64 7.52 4.11
CA TRP A 152 5.92 8.09 4.54
C TRP A 152 6.42 9.14 3.54
N ILE A 153 7.22 10.07 4.04
CA ILE A 153 8.06 10.97 3.25
C ILE A 153 9.45 10.36 3.24
N ASN A 154 9.91 9.92 2.07
CA ASN A 154 11.15 9.18 1.92
C ASN A 154 12.26 10.10 1.41
N PHE A 155 13.38 10.11 2.12
CA PHE A 155 14.63 10.77 1.73
C PHE A 155 15.70 9.72 1.40
N HIS A 156 16.89 10.15 1.00
CA HIS A 156 18.00 9.25 0.67
C HIS A 156 18.35 8.26 1.80
N TYR A 157 18.51 8.75 3.03
CA TYR A 157 19.04 7.95 4.14
C TYR A 157 18.04 7.71 5.27
N TYR A 158 16.91 8.41 5.27
CA TYR A 158 15.91 8.30 6.32
C TYR A 158 14.50 8.53 5.75
N ARG A 159 13.49 8.21 6.55
CA ARG A 159 12.10 8.46 6.21
C ARG A 159 11.36 9.03 7.41
N VAL A 160 10.39 9.89 7.15
CA VAL A 160 9.60 10.57 8.17
C VAL A 160 8.12 10.28 7.93
N LEU A 161 7.34 10.15 9.01
CA LEU A 161 5.91 9.91 8.89
C LEU A 161 5.23 11.13 8.25
N ARG A 162 4.36 10.89 7.25
CA ARG A 162 3.63 11.96 6.57
C ARG A 162 2.80 12.76 7.58
N THR A 163 2.77 14.08 7.43
CA THR A 163 2.09 15.00 8.36
C THR A 163 0.62 14.63 8.59
N THR A 164 -0.10 14.26 7.52
CA THR A 164 -1.50 13.83 7.61
C THR A 164 -1.66 12.56 8.43
N THR A 165 -0.80 11.56 8.20
CA THR A 165 -0.77 10.31 8.96
C THR A 165 -0.43 10.57 10.44
N LYS A 166 0.58 11.40 10.71
CA LYS A 166 0.97 11.81 12.07
C LYS A 166 -0.17 12.49 12.82
N ARG A 167 -0.81 13.51 12.22
CA ARG A 167 -1.94 14.22 12.84
C ARG A 167 -3.11 13.29 13.12
N ARG A 168 -3.41 12.38 12.18
CA ARG A 168 -4.47 11.39 12.35
C ARG A 168 -4.18 10.44 13.51
N MET A 169 -2.96 9.91 13.58
CA MET A 169 -2.51 9.02 14.66
C MET A 169 -2.69 9.69 16.02
N LEU A 170 -2.19 10.91 16.18
CA LEU A 170 -2.31 11.67 17.44
C LEU A 170 -3.78 11.93 17.81
N ARG A 171 -4.63 12.27 16.82
CA ARG A 171 -6.06 12.45 17.05
C ARG A 171 -6.74 11.15 17.50
N GLN A 172 -6.35 10.01 16.95
CA GLN A 172 -6.91 8.71 17.36
C GLN A 172 -6.43 8.30 18.76
N LEU A 173 -5.15 8.49 19.07
CA LEU A 173 -4.61 8.23 20.41
C LEU A 173 -5.31 9.05 21.49
N ARG A 174 -5.70 10.30 21.20
CA ARG A 174 -6.51 11.12 22.12
C ARG A 174 -7.94 10.59 22.33
N LYS A 175 -8.51 9.88 21.35
CA LYS A 175 -9.88 9.34 21.42
C LYS A 175 -9.95 7.96 22.07
N SER A 176 -8.93 7.13 21.87
CA SER A 176 -8.89 5.76 22.35
C SER A 176 -7.44 5.39 22.67
N GLN A 177 -7.17 5.18 23.96
CA GLN A 177 -5.82 4.91 24.46
C GLN A 177 -5.53 3.42 24.68
N THR A 178 -6.28 2.52 24.03
CA THR A 178 -6.11 1.08 24.24
C THR A 178 -4.69 0.62 23.92
N MET A 179 -4.24 -0.41 24.63
CA MET A 179 -2.86 -0.91 24.51
C MET A 179 -2.60 -1.46 23.10
N GLU A 180 -3.60 -2.03 22.44
CA GLU A 180 -3.51 -2.55 21.07
C GLU A 180 -3.27 -1.41 20.07
N THR A 181 -3.99 -0.30 20.24
CA THR A 181 -3.86 0.88 19.39
C THR A 181 -2.48 1.49 19.54
N LEU A 182 -1.97 1.59 20.78
CA LEU A 182 -0.62 2.04 21.06
C LEU A 182 0.42 1.13 20.41
N ASN A 183 0.34 -0.18 20.63
CA ASN A 183 1.30 -1.15 20.10
C ASN A 183 1.34 -1.15 18.57
N SER A 184 0.19 -0.98 17.93
CA SER A 184 0.09 -0.82 16.48
C SER A 184 0.86 0.42 15.99
N TYR A 185 0.64 1.57 16.62
CA TYR A 185 1.34 2.81 16.24
C TYR A 185 2.83 2.82 16.60
N LEU A 186 3.22 2.21 17.72
CA LEU A 186 4.63 2.00 18.09
C LEU A 186 5.35 1.11 17.06
N GLY A 187 4.69 0.04 16.61
CA GLY A 187 5.16 -0.82 15.53
C GLY A 187 5.39 -0.05 14.23
N LEU A 188 4.44 0.80 13.83
CA LEU A 188 4.59 1.69 12.66
C LEU A 188 5.80 2.63 12.83
N MET A 189 5.92 3.29 13.98
CA MET A 189 6.97 4.25 14.29
C MET A 189 8.38 3.64 14.25
N LYS A 190 8.53 2.32 14.47
CA LYS A 190 9.84 1.63 14.39
C LYS A 190 10.52 1.75 13.03
N TRP A 191 9.76 2.00 11.97
CA TRP A 191 10.27 1.95 10.60
C TRP A 191 10.73 3.28 10.02
N GLY A 192 10.80 4.35 10.83
CA GLY A 192 11.32 5.64 10.37
C GLY A 192 11.92 6.48 11.49
N ASN A 193 12.37 7.69 11.14
CA ASN A 193 12.94 8.62 12.10
C ASN A 193 11.82 9.28 12.91
N THR A 194 11.35 8.58 13.94
CA THR A 194 10.25 9.02 14.80
C THR A 194 10.64 9.03 16.27
N TYR A 195 11.93 9.07 16.62
CA TYR A 195 12.38 9.02 18.01
C TYR A 195 11.70 10.08 18.89
N LYS A 196 11.77 11.35 18.49
CA LYS A 196 11.12 12.48 19.19
C LYS A 196 9.59 12.30 19.31
N LEU A 197 8.96 11.71 18.29
CA LEU A 197 7.51 11.48 18.29
C LEU A 197 7.12 10.33 19.22
N ARG A 198 7.92 9.26 19.25
CA ARG A 198 7.72 8.13 20.13
C ARG A 198 7.84 8.55 21.59
N ASN A 199 8.88 9.31 21.94
CA ASN A 199 9.08 9.80 23.31
C ASN A 199 7.88 10.64 23.76
N ARG A 200 7.43 11.59 22.92
CA ARG A 200 6.23 12.37 23.21
C ARG A 200 4.98 11.51 23.47
N VAL A 201 4.74 10.48 22.66
CA VAL A 201 3.58 9.58 22.83
C VAL A 201 3.68 8.74 24.11
N LEU A 202 4.90 8.40 24.54
CA LEU A 202 5.14 7.68 25.80
C LEU A 202 5.04 8.61 27.00
N GLU A 203 5.56 9.83 26.91
CA GLU A 203 5.48 10.89 27.94
C GLU A 203 4.03 11.34 28.18
N ASP A 204 3.24 11.53 27.11
CA ASP A 204 1.81 11.87 27.18
C ASP A 204 0.95 10.79 27.91
N LYS A 205 1.52 9.63 28.24
CA LYS A 205 0.89 8.52 28.98
C LYS A 205 1.41 8.32 30.40
N ILE A 206 2.42 9.08 30.85
CA ILE A 206 3.03 8.97 32.19
C ILE A 206 2.34 9.88 33.23
N ILE A 207 1.20 10.51 32.90
CA ILE A 207 0.38 11.29 33.86
C ILE A 207 -0.94 10.58 34.09
#